data_AF-A0A1Q4ZWE3-F1
#
_entry.id   AF-A0A1Q4ZWE3-F1
#
_cell.length_a   1.000
_cell.length_b   1.000
_cell.length_c   1.000
_cell.angle_alpha   90.00
_cell.angle_beta   90.00
_cell.angle_gamma   90.00
#
_symmetry.space_group_name_H-M   'P 1'
#
loop_
_entity.id
_entity.type
_entity.pdbx_description
1 polymer ?
#
loop_
_entity_poly.entity_id
_entity_poly.type
_entity_poly.pdbx_seq_one_letter_code
_entity_poly.pdbx_strand_id
1 'polypeptide(L)'
;MNDPQSVHAQEYAKVYGELLGAAARLDMLRHLEGGSVDAHATAAMHAVRFAATILWPTVPNTSPPGYRHDSEHLLQLAANWREAALELGEFAPERPALRLVSDTTPAEGD
;
A
#
# COMPACT_ATOMS: atom_id res chain seq x y z
N MET A 1 -23.91 21.74 25.89
CA MET A 1 -22.49 21.45 26.21
C MET A 1 -22.20 20.10 25.59
N ASN A 2 -21.33 20.03 24.57
CA ASN A 2 -21.07 18.77 23.88
C ASN A 2 -20.34 17.80 24.83
N ASP A 3 -20.85 16.58 24.92
CA ASP A 3 -20.23 15.48 25.65
C ASP A 3 -18.82 15.20 25.08
N PRO A 4 -17.76 15.12 25.89
CA PRO A 4 -16.41 14.79 25.43
C PRO A 4 -16.35 13.53 24.55
N GLN A 5 -17.20 12.53 24.81
CA GLN A 5 -17.27 11.32 23.98
C GLN A 5 -17.82 11.61 22.57
N SER A 6 -18.76 12.55 22.43
CA SER A 6 -19.32 12.92 21.13
C SER A 6 -18.33 13.71 20.28
N VAL A 7 -17.52 14.57 20.91
CA VAL A 7 -16.41 15.28 20.24
C VAL A 7 -15.37 14.27 19.74
N HIS A 8 -14.98 13.31 20.59
CA HIS A 8 -13.98 12.30 20.22
C HIS A 8 -14.45 11.41 19.05
N ALA A 9 -15.71 10.97 19.08
CA ALA A 9 -16.31 10.23 17.98
C ALA A 9 -16.37 11.03 16.68
N GLN A 10 -16.64 12.34 16.78
CA GLN A 10 -16.68 13.23 15.62
C GLN A 10 -15.30 13.45 15.00
N GLU A 11 -14.24 13.54 15.80
CA GLU A 11 -12.87 13.61 15.29
C GLU A 11 -12.46 12.30 14.59
N TYR A 12 -12.81 11.13 15.16
CA TYR A 12 -12.57 9.87 14.45
C TYR A 12 -13.34 9.76 13.14
N ALA A 13 -14.56 10.29 13.06
CA ALA A 13 -15.31 10.34 11.80
C ALA A 13 -14.61 11.18 10.72
N LYS A 14 -14.02 12.33 11.11
CA LYS A 14 -13.23 13.17 10.21
C LYS A 14 -12.00 12.42 9.70
N VAL A 15 -11.21 11.86 10.62
CA VAL A 15 -10.00 11.10 10.27
C VAL A 15 -10.34 9.93 9.37
N TYR A 16 -11.42 9.18 9.66
CA TYR A 16 -11.87 8.10 8.81
C TYR A 16 -12.21 8.57 7.39
N GLY A 17 -12.96 9.67 7.25
CA GLY A 17 -13.25 10.26 5.94
C GLY A 17 -12.00 10.71 5.18
N GLU A 18 -11.03 11.31 5.87
CA GLU A 18 -9.74 11.71 5.30
C GLU A 18 -8.94 10.51 4.80
N LEU A 19 -8.92 9.40 5.56
CA LEU A 19 -8.27 8.16 5.16
C LEU A 19 -8.92 7.58 3.90
N LEU A 20 -10.26 7.54 3.82
CA LEU A 20 -10.95 7.08 2.61
C LEU A 20 -10.63 7.98 1.40
N GLY A 21 -10.63 9.29 1.58
CA GLY A 21 -10.27 10.24 0.53
C GLY A 21 -8.81 10.14 0.08
N ALA A 22 -7.89 9.88 1.01
CA ALA A 22 -6.48 9.62 0.70
C ALA A 22 -6.30 8.30 -0.06
N ALA A 23 -6.94 7.21 0.38
CA ALA A 23 -6.89 5.93 -0.31
C ALA A 23 -7.40 6.02 -1.75
N ALA A 24 -8.50 6.73 -1.99
CA ALA A 24 -9.03 6.94 -3.34
C ALA A 24 -8.04 7.72 -4.24
N ARG A 25 -7.38 8.76 -3.69
CA ARG A 25 -6.36 9.51 -4.42
C ARG A 25 -5.13 8.67 -4.76
N LEU A 26 -4.67 7.85 -3.82
CA LEU A 26 -3.54 6.95 -4.04
C LEU A 26 -3.88 5.85 -5.05
N ASP A 27 -5.13 5.35 -5.06
CA ASP A 27 -5.61 4.41 -6.08
C ASP A 27 -5.61 5.04 -7.48
N MET A 28 -5.87 6.34 -7.61
CA MET A 28 -5.70 7.04 -8.89
C MET A 28 -4.22 7.19 -9.26
N LEU A 29 -3.38 7.61 -8.31
CA LEU A 29 -1.96 7.89 -8.55
C LEU A 29 -1.11 6.65 -8.83
N ARG A 30 -1.50 5.48 -8.30
CA ARG A 30 -0.70 4.27 -8.51
C ARG A 30 -0.68 3.78 -9.94
N HIS A 31 -1.63 4.18 -10.77
CA HIS A 31 -1.66 3.79 -12.17
C HIS A 31 -0.73 4.70 -12.97
N LEU A 32 0.33 4.13 -13.52
CA LEU A 32 1.28 4.83 -14.39
C LEU A 32 0.90 4.61 -15.86
N GLU A 33 1.43 5.48 -16.73
CA GLU A 33 1.31 5.28 -18.18
C GLU A 33 1.99 3.97 -18.60
N GLY A 34 1.37 3.25 -19.55
CA GLY A 34 1.86 1.95 -19.99
C GLY A 34 1.42 0.75 -19.14
N GLY A 35 0.52 0.95 -18.17
CA GLY A 35 -0.08 -0.12 -17.39
C GLY A 35 0.78 -0.66 -16.24
N SER A 36 1.92 -0.02 -15.97
CA SER A 36 2.70 -0.27 -14.76
C SER A 36 2.05 0.39 -13.54
N VAL A 37 2.42 -0.10 -12.36
CA VAL A 37 1.89 0.38 -11.08
C VAL A 37 3.03 0.95 -10.25
N ASP A 38 2.82 2.15 -9.68
CA ASP A 38 3.78 2.75 -8.75
C ASP A 38 3.74 2.00 -7.41
N ALA A 39 4.90 1.46 -7.01
CA ALA A 39 5.05 0.65 -5.81
C ALA A 39 4.75 1.46 -4.54
N HIS A 40 5.19 2.71 -4.48
CA HIS A 40 5.08 3.53 -3.28
C HIS A 40 3.65 4.04 -3.07
N ALA A 41 2.98 4.47 -4.14
CA ALA A 41 1.56 4.82 -4.12
C ALA A 41 0.70 3.60 -3.77
N THR A 42 1.05 2.41 -4.26
CA THR A 42 0.36 1.15 -3.92
C THR A 42 0.54 0.78 -2.45
N ALA A 43 1.78 0.83 -1.94
CA ALA A 43 2.06 0.60 -0.54
C ALA A 43 1.27 1.55 0.36
N ALA A 44 1.34 2.86 0.10
CA ALA A 44 0.62 3.87 0.85
C ALA A 44 -0.89 3.66 0.79
N MET A 45 -1.45 3.32 -0.38
CA MET A 45 -2.88 3.03 -0.54
C MET A 45 -3.31 1.88 0.38
N HIS A 46 -2.56 0.77 0.40
CA HIS A 46 -2.87 -0.38 1.24
C HIS A 46 -2.75 -0.08 2.73
N ALA A 47 -1.72 0.69 3.15
CA ALA A 47 -1.58 1.13 4.53
C ALA A 47 -2.75 2.01 4.99
N VAL A 48 -3.19 2.95 4.15
CA VAL A 48 -4.33 3.83 4.46
C VAL A 48 -5.64 3.05 4.53
N ARG A 49 -5.88 2.11 3.60
CA ARG A 49 -7.06 1.21 3.66
C ARG A 49 -7.05 0.36 4.92
N PHE A 50 -5.89 -0.11 5.35
CA PHE A 50 -5.73 -0.88 6.58
C PHE A 50 -6.07 -0.04 7.81
N ALA A 51 -5.51 1.18 7.90
CA ALA A 51 -5.82 2.12 8.97
C ALA A 51 -7.31 2.49 9.03
N ALA A 52 -7.94 2.78 7.89
CA ALA A 52 -9.37 3.09 7.81
C ALA A 52 -10.24 1.91 8.28
N THR A 53 -9.88 0.69 7.90
CA THR A 53 -10.61 -0.53 8.30
C THR A 53 -10.52 -0.78 9.81
N ILE A 54 -9.35 -0.56 10.42
CA ILE A 54 -9.16 -0.67 11.88
C ILE A 54 -9.92 0.43 12.63
N LEU A 55 -9.98 1.63 12.07
CA LEU A 55 -10.63 2.77 12.70
C LEU A 55 -12.17 2.70 12.62
N TRP A 56 -12.72 2.13 11.55
CA TRP A 56 -14.17 2.11 11.29
C TRP A 56 -15.04 1.67 12.49
N PRO A 57 -14.71 0.61 13.26
CA PRO A 57 -15.50 0.21 14.43
C PRO A 57 -15.63 1.26 15.53
N THR A 58 -14.74 2.26 15.59
CA THR A 58 -14.80 3.35 16.59
C THR A 58 -15.59 4.56 16.11
N VAL A 59 -16.10 4.54 14.88
CA VAL A 59 -16.87 5.65 14.28
C VAL A 59 -18.35 5.30 14.23
N PRO A 60 -19.20 5.89 15.10
CA PRO A 60 -20.62 5.55 15.14
C PRO A 60 -21.35 6.00 13.86
N ASN A 61 -22.39 5.26 13.48
CA ASN A 61 -23.32 5.59 12.38
C ASN A 61 -22.66 5.87 11.02
N THR A 62 -21.46 5.31 10.78
CA THR A 62 -20.71 5.53 9.55
C THR A 62 -20.69 4.26 8.69
N SER A 63 -20.94 4.44 7.39
CA SER A 63 -20.92 3.34 6.43
C SER A 63 -19.56 2.64 6.39
N PRO A 64 -19.54 1.32 6.12
CA PRO A 64 -18.30 0.58 5.96
C PRO A 64 -17.46 1.14 4.80
N PRO A 65 -16.15 0.82 4.75
CA PRO A 65 -15.17 1.43 3.84
C PRO A 65 -15.43 1.32 2.32
N GLY A 66 -16.53 0.70 1.86
CA GLY A 66 -16.83 0.48 0.44
C GLY A 66 -16.00 -0.63 -0.22
N TYR A 67 -15.06 -1.22 0.51
CA TYR A 67 -14.31 -2.42 0.15
C TYR A 67 -14.50 -3.52 1.21
N ARG A 68 -13.99 -4.74 0.94
CA ARG A 68 -13.98 -5.83 1.92
C ARG A 68 -13.30 -5.37 3.21
N HIS A 69 -13.76 -5.82 4.37
CA HIS A 69 -13.29 -5.32 5.67
C HIS A 69 -13.26 -6.43 6.73
N ASP A 70 -13.24 -7.69 6.30
CA ASP A 70 -13.04 -8.84 7.16
C ASP A 70 -11.57 -8.99 7.58
N SER A 71 -11.30 -9.85 8.58
CA SER A 71 -9.94 -10.07 9.08
C SER A 71 -8.99 -10.64 8.03
N GLU A 72 -9.49 -11.42 7.07
CA GLU A 72 -8.72 -11.92 5.94
C GLU A 72 -8.27 -10.75 5.05
N HIS A 73 -9.15 -9.79 4.79
CA HIS A 73 -8.83 -8.59 4.04
C HIS A 73 -7.78 -7.73 4.74
N LEU A 74 -7.83 -7.61 6.07
CA LEU A 74 -6.78 -6.92 6.84
C LEU A 74 -5.40 -7.56 6.63
N LEU A 75 -5.34 -8.90 6.65
CA LEU A 75 -4.09 -9.63 6.38
C LEU A 75 -3.61 -9.40 4.94
N GLN A 76 -4.54 -9.39 3.98
CA GLN A 76 -4.21 -9.10 2.57
C GLN A 76 -3.67 -7.67 2.40
N LEU A 77 -4.28 -6.67 3.04
CA LEU A 77 -3.82 -5.29 2.99
C LEU A 77 -2.40 -5.16 3.57
N ALA A 78 -2.10 -5.85 4.68
CA ALA A 78 -0.78 -5.86 5.27
C ALA A 78 0.26 -6.56 4.36
N ALA A 79 -0.12 -7.67 3.72
CA ALA A 79 0.75 -8.38 2.78
C ALA A 79 1.08 -7.51 1.56
N ASN A 80 0.06 -6.92 0.93
CA ASN A 80 0.24 -6.06 -0.24
C ASN A 80 1.05 -4.80 0.08
N TRP A 81 0.80 -4.19 1.25
CA TRP A 81 1.59 -3.07 1.73
C TRP A 81 3.07 -3.47 1.84
N ARG A 82 3.37 -4.60 2.49
CA ARG A 82 4.75 -5.07 2.68
C ARG A 82 5.44 -5.32 1.35
N GLU A 83 4.78 -6.01 0.43
CA GLU A 83 5.38 -6.35 -0.87
C GLU A 83 5.66 -5.11 -1.71
N ALA A 84 4.72 -4.17 -1.77
CA ALA A 84 4.91 -2.92 -2.48
C ALA A 84 5.95 -2.01 -1.82
N ALA A 85 5.95 -1.90 -0.48
CA ALA A 85 6.87 -1.05 0.27
C ALA A 85 8.33 -1.55 0.20
N LEU A 86 8.51 -2.86 0.06
CA LEU A 86 9.82 -3.49 -0.04
C LEU A 86 10.21 -3.82 -1.50
N GLU A 87 9.41 -3.37 -2.47
CA GLU A 87 9.61 -3.60 -3.91
C GLU A 87 9.90 -5.08 -4.21
N LEU A 88 9.03 -5.96 -3.71
CA LEU A 88 9.12 -7.41 -3.88
C LEU A 88 8.16 -7.88 -4.96
N GLY A 89 8.44 -9.05 -5.53
CA GLY A 89 7.55 -9.71 -6.49
C GLY A 89 7.31 -8.85 -7.73
N GLU A 90 6.06 -8.46 -7.97
CA GLU A 90 5.65 -7.63 -9.12
C GLU A 90 6.21 -6.20 -9.06
N PHE A 91 6.59 -5.72 -7.89
CA PHE A 91 7.16 -4.39 -7.68
C PHE A 91 8.70 -4.37 -7.76
N ALA A 92 9.33 -5.53 -7.97
CA ALA A 92 10.78 -5.60 -7.99
C ALA A 92 11.36 -4.82 -9.18
N PRO A 93 12.39 -3.99 -8.96
CA PRO A 93 13.03 -3.28 -10.06
C PRO A 93 13.63 -4.28 -11.05
N GLU A 94 13.60 -3.94 -12.34
CA GLU A 94 14.23 -4.77 -13.37
C GLU A 94 15.70 -5.00 -13.02
N ARG A 95 16.08 -6.28 -12.89
CA ARG A 95 17.47 -6.61 -12.60
C ARG A 95 18.32 -6.26 -13.82
N PRO A 96 19.46 -5.57 -13.64
CA PRO A 96 20.37 -5.34 -14.74
C PRO A 96 20.81 -6.68 -15.32
N ALA A 97 20.81 -6.79 -16.66
CA ALA A 97 21.28 -7.97 -17.34
C ALA A 97 22.77 -8.18 -17.01
N LEU A 98 23.06 -9.23 -16.23
CA LEU A 98 24.43 -9.59 -15.90
C LEU A 98 25.12 -10.13 -17.16
N ARG A 99 26.28 -9.57 -17.49
CA ARG A 99 27.14 -10.07 -18.57
C ARG A 99 28.21 -10.98 -17.98
N LEU A 100 28.29 -12.21 -18.48
CA LEU A 100 29.38 -13.12 -18.15
C LEU A 100 30.69 -12.59 -18.79
N VAL A 101 31.71 -12.39 -17.98
CA VAL A 101 33.08 -12.08 -18.43
C VAL A 101 33.92 -13.33 -18.20
N SER A 102 34.46 -13.90 -19.26
CA SER A 102 35.40 -15.02 -19.18
C SER A 102 36.82 -14.46 -19.13
N ASP A 103 37.60 -14.85 -18.13
CA ASP A 103 39.05 -14.62 -18.12
C ASP A 103 39.71 -15.53 -19.14
N THR A 104 39.93 -15.03 -20.36
CA THR A 104 40.86 -15.67 -21.30
C THR A 104 42.27 -15.23 -20.97
N THR A 105 42.92 -15.91 -20.02
CA THR A 105 44.38 -15.94 -19.97
C THR A 105 44.85 -16.86 -21.10
N PRO A 106 45.67 -16.40 -22.07
CA PRO A 106 46.21 -17.28 -23.08
C PRO A 106 47.15 -18.27 -22.38
N ALA A 107 46.95 -19.57 -22.57
CA ALA A 107 47.96 -20.55 -22.24
C ALA A 107 49.18 -20.26 -23.13
N GLU A 108 50.28 -19.78 -22.53
CA GLU A 108 51.59 -19.79 -23.17
C GLU A 108 51.88 -21.24 -23.57
N GLY A 109 51.98 -21.48 -24.88
CA GLY A 109 52.38 -22.75 -25.43
C GLY A 109 53.88 -22.97 -25.21
N ASP A 110 54.22 -24.14 -24.66
CA ASP A 110 55.55 -24.75 -24.77
C ASP A 110 55.80 -25.26 -26.21
#